data_AF-A0A7Y4ZHT3-F1
#
_entry.id   AF-A0A7Y4ZHT3-F1
#
_cell.length_a   1.000
_cell.length_b   1.000
_cell.length_c   1.000
_cell.angle_alpha   90.00
_cell.angle_beta   90.00
_cell.angle_gamma   90.00
#
_symmetry.space_group_name_H-M   'P 1'
#
loop_
_entity.id
_entity.type
_entity.pdbx_description
1 polymer ?
#
loop_
_entity_poly.entity_id
_entity_poly.type
_entity_poly.pdbx_seq_one_letter_code
_entity_poly.pdbx_strand_id
1 'polypeptide(L)' 'MHLGAAPNPETSQVEIHLPLAKQTIDLIGLLEQKTKGNLTGDEERLLGQVLYELRMKYVEQSNKTQI' A
#
# COMPACT_ATOMS: atom_id res chain seq x y z
N MET A 1 -21.83 -13.15 27.02
CA MET A 1 -21.39 -12.27 28.12
C MET A 1 -19.85 -12.26 28.15
N HIS A 2 -19.14 -11.73 27.15
CA HIS A 2 -18.77 -10.34 26.85
C HIS A 2 -18.11 -10.41 25.44
N LEU A 3 -18.55 -9.76 24.36
CA LEU A 3 -18.51 -8.32 24.04
C LEU A 3 -17.34 -7.60 24.72
N GLY A 4 -16.22 -7.49 24.00
CA GLY A 4 -15.06 -6.73 24.45
C GLY A 4 -13.93 -6.89 23.45
N ALA A 5 -13.78 -5.89 22.59
CA ALA A 5 -12.57 -5.69 21.82
C ALA A 5 -11.36 -5.94 22.73
N ALA A 6 -10.50 -6.88 22.35
CA ALA A 6 -9.13 -6.86 22.80
C ALA A 6 -8.36 -6.08 21.73
N PRO A 7 -8.27 -4.73 21.81
CA PRO A 7 -7.27 -4.01 21.05
C PRO A 7 -5.93 -4.61 21.45
N ASN A 8 -5.09 -4.94 20.48
CA ASN A 8 -3.76 -5.45 20.74
C ASN A 8 -3.00 -4.38 21.58
N PRO A 9 -2.68 -4.61 22.88
CA PRO A 9 -2.29 -3.54 23.81
C PRO A 9 -0.82 -3.13 23.73
N GLU A 10 0.01 -3.87 22.98
CA GLU A 10 1.46 -3.73 23.12
C GLU A 10 2.11 -2.75 22.15
N THR A 11 1.50 -2.40 21.02
CA THR A 11 2.19 -1.51 20.08
C THR A 11 1.37 -0.41 19.44
N SER A 12 0.05 -0.54 19.23
CA SER A 12 -0.73 0.40 18.39
C SER A 12 -0.01 0.78 17.07
N GLN A 13 0.94 -0.03 16.63
CA GLN A 13 1.77 0.22 15.48
C GLN A 13 1.36 -0.87 14.51
N VAL A 14 0.70 -0.44 13.44
CA VAL A 14 0.64 -1.24 12.23
C VAL A 14 2.10 -1.47 11.85
N GLU A 15 2.63 -2.68 12.05
CA GLU A 15 3.94 -3.06 11.54
C GLU A 15 3.86 -3.09 10.02
N ILE A 16 4.01 -1.92 9.43
CA ILE A 16 4.10 -1.76 7.99
C ILE A 16 5.49 -2.24 7.63
N HIS A 17 5.57 -3.49 7.14
CA HIS A 17 6.79 -4.02 6.57
C HIS A 17 7.10 -3.26 5.27
N LEU A 18 7.83 -2.15 5.39
CA LEU A 18 8.26 -1.32 4.26
C LEU A 18 8.87 -2.13 3.10
N PRO A 19 9.74 -3.15 3.34
CA PRO A 19 10.27 -3.96 2.24
C PRO A 19 9.19 -4.72 1.46
N LEU A 20 8.18 -5.24 2.17
CA LEU A 20 7.05 -5.95 1.56
C LEU A 20 6.12 -4.98 0.82
N ALA A 21 5.85 -3.82 1.40
CA ALA A 21 5.07 -2.76 0.75
C ALA A 21 5.72 -2.29 -0.56
N LYS A 22 7.05 -2.13 -0.56
CA LYS A 22 7.81 -1.80 -1.77
C LYS A 22 7.68 -2.88 -2.84
N GLN A 23 7.87 -4.16 -2.49
CA GLN A 23 7.71 -5.27 -3.44
C GLN A 23 6.30 -5.28 -4.07
N THR A 24 5.27 -5.07 -3.26
CA THR A 24 3.89 -5.01 -3.75
C THR A 24 3.67 -3.85 -4.72
N ILE A 25 4.17 -2.65 -4.40
CA ILE A 25 4.10 -1.47 -5.29
C ILE A 25 4.84 -1.73 -6.60
N ASP A 26 6.03 -2.32 -6.53
CA ASP A 26 6.85 -2.64 -7.70
C ASP A 26 6.15 -3.70 -8.59
N LEU A 27 5.53 -4.72 -7.98
CA LEU A 27 4.77 -5.73 -8.71
C LEU A 27 3.54 -5.15 -9.39
N ILE A 28 2.76 -4.30 -8.70
CA ILE A 28 1.60 -3.64 -9.29
C ILE A 28 2.04 -2.70 -10.43
N GLY A 29 3.15 -1.98 -10.26
CA GLY A 29 3.72 -1.15 -11.32
C GLY A 29 4.20 -1.97 -12.52
N LEU A 30 4.75 -3.16 -12.30
CA LEU A 30 5.10 -4.08 -13.37
C LEU A 30 3.85 -4.59 -14.11
N LEU A 31 2.78 -4.87 -13.39
CA LEU A 31 1.50 -5.27 -13.98
C LEU A 31 0.92 -4.12 -14.82
N GLU A 32 0.89 -2.89 -14.31
CA GLU A 32 0.50 -1.68 -15.06
C GLU A 32 1.25 -1.60 -16.40
N GLN A 33 2.57 -1.76 -16.36
CA GLN A 33 3.39 -1.69 -17.58
C GLN A 33 3.07 -2.81 -18.56
N LYS A 34 2.79 -4.02 -18.07
CA LYS A 34 2.45 -5.19 -18.91
C LYS A 34 1.03 -5.12 -19.45
N THR A 35 0.11 -4.52 -18.71
CA THR A 35 -1.29 -4.35 -19.13
C THR A 35 -1.52 -3.06 -19.90
N LYS A 36 -0.54 -2.16 -19.96
CA LYS A 36 -0.59 -0.92 -20.74
C LYS A 36 -0.99 -1.20 -22.20
N GLY A 37 -2.03 -0.52 -22.67
CA GLY A 37 -2.62 -0.74 -24.00
C GLY A 37 -3.73 -1.80 -24.06
N ASN A 38 -3.93 -2.58 -22.99
CA ASN A 38 -5.10 -3.46 -22.81
C ASN A 38 -6.09 -2.93 -21.76
N LEU A 39 -5.73 -1.87 -21.03
CA LEU A 39 -6.59 -1.21 -20.05
C LEU A 39 -7.50 -0.18 -20.75
N THR A 40 -8.72 -0.08 -20.27
CA THR A 40 -9.61 1.06 -20.57
C THR A 40 -9.14 2.32 -19.83
N GLY A 41 -9.57 3.51 -20.30
CA GLY A 41 -9.13 4.78 -19.71
C GLY A 41 -9.49 4.93 -18.22
N ASP A 42 -10.61 4.33 -17.79
CA ASP A 42 -11.02 4.32 -16.38
C ASP A 42 -10.16 3.36 -15.55
N GLU A 43 -9.82 2.19 -16.08
CA GLU A 43 -8.92 1.23 -15.43
C GLU A 43 -7.51 1.80 -15.28
N GLU A 44 -6.99 2.47 -16.31
CA GLU A 44 -5.66 3.10 -16.25
C GLU A 44 -5.63 4.21 -15.19
N ARG A 45 -6.68 5.04 -15.11
CA ARG A 45 -6.83 6.06 -14.06
C ARG A 45 -6.92 5.44 -12.66
N LEU A 46 -7.74 4.41 -12.49
CA LEU A 46 -7.91 3.73 -11.21
C LEU A 46 -6.58 3.11 -10.75
N LEU A 47 -5.89 2.40 -11.64
CA LEU A 47 -4.62 1.75 -11.33
C LEU A 47 -3.53 2.78 -10.97
N GLY A 48 -3.48 3.88 -11.72
CA GLY A 48 -2.57 5.00 -11.44
C GLY A 48 -2.86 5.66 -10.09
N GLN A 49 -4.14 5.86 -9.74
CA GLN A 49 -4.55 6.41 -8.45
C GLN A 49 -4.16 5.49 -7.29
N VAL A 50 -4.42 4.18 -7.40
CA VAL A 50 -4.04 3.19 -6.39
C VAL A 50 -2.53 3.14 -6.20
N LEU A 51 -1.75 3.10 -7.29
CA LEU A 51 -0.28 3.13 -7.23
C LEU A 51 0.24 4.41 -6.59
N TYR A 52 -0.38 5.55 -6.89
CA TYR A 52 -0.01 6.83 -6.29
C TYR A 52 -0.27 6.84 -4.79
N GLU A 53 -1.45 6.42 -4.33
CA GLU A 53 -1.78 6.34 -2.91
C GLU A 53 -0.85 5.38 -2.15
N LEU A 54 -0.54 4.22 -2.72
CA LEU A 54 0.38 3.26 -2.12
C LEU A 54 1.80 3.80 -2.02
N ARG A 55 2.31 4.46 -3.07
CA ARG A 55 3.62 5.13 -3.06
C ARG A 55 3.67 6.23 -2.01
N MET A 56 2.59 7.01 -1.87
CA MET A 56 2.55 8.09 -0.89
C MET A 56 2.53 7.59 0.54
N LYS A 57 1.72 6.56 0.82
CA LYS A 57 1.75 5.87 2.11
C LYS A 57 3.12 5.25 2.38
N TYR A 58 3.75 4.64 1.38
CA TYR A 58 5.10 4.09 1.54
C TYR A 58 6.12 5.17 1.92
N VAL A 59 6.13 6.31 1.22
CA VAL A 59 7.05 7.43 1.52
C VAL A 59 6.79 7.99 2.92
N GLU A 60 5.53 8.24 3.29
CA GLU A 60 5.18 8.75 4.61
C GLU A 60 5.65 7.82 5.74
N GLN A 61 5.48 6.52 5.56
CA GLN A 61 5.89 5.53 6.55
C GLN A 61 7.40 5.30 6.54
N SER A 62 8.06 5.36 5.38
CA SER A 62 9.52 5.29 5.28
C SER A 62 10.21 6.45 6.01
N ASN A 63 9.59 7.63 6.00
CA ASN A 63 10.08 8.79 6.75
C ASN A 63 9.81 8.65 8.27
N LYS A 64 8.72 7.99 8.68
CA LYS A 64 8.40 7.74 10.10
C LYS A 64 9.33 6.70 10.74
N THR A 65 9.83 5.73 9.97
CA THR A 65 10.77 4.70 10.46
C THR A 65 12.21 5.20 10.61
N GLN A 66 12.55 6.40 10.10
CA GLN A 66 13.92 6.95 10.16
C GLN A 66 14.17 7.88 11.36
N ILE A 67 13.36 7.83 12.42
CA ILE A 67 13.46 8.68 13.62
C ILE A 67 13.63 7.84 14.87
#